data_AF-A0A935TDN5-F1
#
_entry.id   AF-A0A935TDN5-F1
#
_cell.length_a   1.000
_cell.length_b   1.000
_cell.length_c   1.000
_cell.angle_alpha   90.00
_cell.angle_beta   90.00
_cell.angle_gamma   90.00
#
_symmetry.space_group_name_H-M   'P 1'
#
loop_
_entity.id
_entity.type
_entity.pdbx_description
1 polymer ?
#
loop_
_entity_poly.entity_id
_entity_poly.type
_entity_poly.pdbx_seq_one_letter_code
_entity_poly.pdbx_strand_id
1 'polypeptide(L)'
;MKLIKTISFIMLAVLSLLNTNLFAKNSFENGDSINVMVEASLFFEAYKIKQYEMWTIEKGLNVIKAKPDFMPQYKIYKKIDKVIFEVYADSSISEDTRKVLADTAIYLYNIASNYDKEDAGYYLLKKAYVLDQWKHSDPEISIAAYEKGFSLDTVFTSDEIYYADQLGNLYVANMNENNEYKMKALDIYMKLADLEPENPLWTKKMAGLAEDQTQLQDILKKAWYLDKENTEKAWRYATICKKNGDYTASLEPLQFLIDKNPEVINYWNEIARAYQKNDQVDKAISSYKKLIDLQPENRDSYLNLALIYKDMDQLAVSRSYLQKASKVSPGWDYPIYIEAGLYEQAARSCGFEFEDKCVYQLAADTYRQVSRMGGEHASSAAERVSALSNSVPSKEDYFFRKKQNGDVIKIEGKCYDWIGKSITVSF
;
A
#
# COMPACT_ATOMS: atom_id res chain seq x y z
N MET A 1 3.26 78.91 20.60
CA MET A 1 3.06 77.93 21.69
C MET A 1 4.24 76.96 21.62
N LYS A 2 5.47 77.26 22.11
CA LYS A 2 5.97 77.14 23.50
C LYS A 2 5.30 75.95 24.22
N LEU A 3 5.94 74.84 24.58
CA LEU A 3 7.24 74.64 25.23
C LEU A 3 7.90 73.29 24.84
N ILE A 4 9.24 73.31 24.80
CA ILE A 4 10.20 72.19 24.71
C ILE A 4 10.74 71.88 26.12
N LYS A 5 11.22 70.64 26.33
CA LYS A 5 12.15 70.07 27.34
C LYS A 5 11.48 68.92 28.14
N THR A 6 12.07 67.74 28.36
CA THR A 6 13.50 67.41 28.48
C THR A 6 13.73 65.90 28.31
N ILE A 7 14.85 65.55 27.69
CA ILE A 7 15.54 64.25 27.72
C ILE A 7 16.14 64.04 29.12
N SER A 8 16.10 62.81 29.66
CA SER A 8 17.17 62.34 30.54
C SER A 8 17.36 60.83 30.45
N PHE A 9 18.53 60.49 29.91
CA PHE A 9 19.25 59.22 29.97
C PHE A 9 19.47 58.76 31.42
N ILE A 10 19.27 57.48 31.74
CA ILE A 10 20.19 56.73 32.62
C ILE A 10 20.35 55.31 32.05
N MET A 11 21.55 55.07 31.55
CA MET A 11 22.13 53.76 31.30
C MET A 11 22.98 53.41 32.54
N LEU A 12 22.78 52.26 33.15
CA LEU A 12 23.74 51.55 34.03
C LEU A 12 23.27 50.09 34.11
N ALA A 13 23.81 49.21 33.29
CA ALA A 13 25.10 48.52 33.43
C ALA A 13 25.00 47.30 34.35
N VAL A 14 25.23 46.16 33.68
CA VAL A 14 25.49 44.81 34.17
C VAL A 14 26.35 44.78 35.43
N LEU A 15 25.90 43.99 36.42
CA LEU A 15 26.81 43.28 37.32
C LEU A 15 26.29 41.86 37.53
N SER A 16 27.07 40.95 36.98
CA SER A 16 27.08 39.53 37.24
C SER A 16 27.06 39.22 38.74
N LEU A 17 26.13 38.37 39.16
CA LEU A 17 26.34 37.44 40.26
C LEU A 17 25.66 36.13 39.88
N LEU A 18 26.46 35.07 39.90
CA LEU A 18 26.07 33.69 39.68
C LEU A 18 24.87 33.34 40.57
N ASN A 19 23.76 32.89 39.96
CA ASN A 19 22.86 31.96 40.63
C ASN A 19 23.14 30.57 40.07
N THR A 20 24.20 29.96 40.60
CA THR A 20 24.28 28.50 40.67
C THR A 20 23.28 28.01 41.71
N ASN A 21 22.62 26.89 41.41
CA ASN A 21 21.63 26.15 42.21
C ASN A 21 20.20 26.72 42.21
N LEU A 22 19.45 26.43 41.14
CA LEU A 22 18.00 26.26 41.24
C LEU A 22 17.67 24.82 40.82
N PHE A 23 16.98 24.12 41.72
CA PHE A 23 16.48 22.74 41.62
C PHE A 23 17.42 21.59 41.97
N ALA A 24 18.05 21.68 43.15
CA ALA A 24 18.28 20.50 43.96
C ALA A 24 18.11 20.85 45.44
N LYS A 25 17.06 20.29 46.06
CA LYS A 25 16.80 20.24 47.52
C LYS A 25 16.93 21.57 48.27
N ASN A 26 15.79 22.19 48.57
CA ASN A 26 15.51 22.69 49.93
C ASN A 26 14.00 22.89 50.15
N SER A 27 13.50 22.17 51.15
CA SER A 27 12.42 22.49 52.10
C SER A 27 11.43 23.61 51.73
N PHE A 28 10.18 23.23 51.45
CA PHE A 28 9.02 24.03 51.82
C PHE A 28 8.19 23.22 52.81
N GLU A 29 8.44 23.44 54.10
CA GLU A 29 7.46 23.15 55.16
C GLU A 29 6.58 24.39 55.32
N ASN A 30 5.28 24.20 55.07
CA ASN A 30 4.11 24.99 55.49
C ASN A 30 4.15 26.53 55.39
N GLY A 31 3.53 27.08 54.34
CA GLY A 31 3.23 28.51 54.24
C GLY A 31 2.64 28.98 52.91
N ASP A 32 1.62 28.28 52.40
CA ASP A 32 0.54 28.74 51.50
C ASP A 32 -0.01 27.51 50.79
N SER A 33 -1.23 27.10 51.12
CA SER A 33 -1.93 26.12 50.30
C SER A 33 -2.09 26.74 48.91
N ILE A 34 -1.36 26.23 47.92
CA ILE A 34 -1.50 26.64 46.51
C ILE A 34 -2.99 26.73 46.21
N ASN A 35 -3.46 27.91 45.82
CA ASN A 35 -4.83 28.05 45.38
C ASN A 35 -4.93 27.45 43.97
N VAL A 36 -5.20 26.15 43.92
CA VAL A 36 -5.27 25.34 42.69
C VAL A 36 -6.20 25.97 41.66
N MET A 37 -7.28 26.62 42.10
CA MET A 37 -8.21 27.31 41.20
C MET A 37 -7.62 28.57 40.58
N VAL A 38 -6.78 29.32 41.32
CA VAL A 38 -6.07 30.49 40.78
C VAL A 38 -5.02 30.05 39.75
N GLU A 39 -4.19 29.07 40.09
CA GLU A 39 -3.18 28.53 39.16
C GLU A 39 -3.84 27.94 37.90
N ALA A 40 -4.96 27.23 38.06
CA ALA A 40 -5.74 26.74 36.93
C ALA A 40 -6.30 27.88 36.08
N SER A 41 -6.91 28.91 36.70
CA SER A 41 -7.44 30.05 35.98
C SER A 41 -6.35 30.76 35.17
N LEU A 42 -5.18 30.99 35.77
CA LEU A 42 -4.03 31.59 35.09
C LEU A 42 -3.56 30.75 33.91
N PHE A 43 -3.42 29.44 34.12
CA PHE A 43 -3.05 28.51 33.05
C PHE A 43 -4.06 28.52 31.88
N PHE A 44 -5.35 28.37 32.16
CA PHE A 44 -6.37 28.26 31.12
C PHE A 44 -6.57 29.58 30.36
N GLU A 45 -6.48 30.74 31.01
CA GLU A 45 -6.54 32.03 30.32
C GLU A 45 -5.30 32.24 29.44
N ALA A 46 -4.09 31.97 29.97
CA ALA A 46 -2.85 32.04 29.18
C ALA A 46 -2.89 31.10 27.97
N TYR A 47 -3.37 29.87 28.17
CA TYR A 47 -3.57 28.89 27.10
C TYR A 47 -4.56 29.39 26.04
N LYS A 48 -5.68 29.97 26.46
CA LYS A 48 -6.75 30.49 25.59
C LYS A 48 -6.26 31.63 24.70
N ILE A 49 -5.45 32.54 25.26
CA ILE A 49 -4.84 33.64 24.50
C ILE A 49 -3.56 33.24 23.76
N LYS A 50 -3.19 31.94 23.79
CA LYS A 50 -1.98 31.37 23.18
C LYS A 50 -0.68 32.00 23.68
N GLN A 51 -0.64 32.43 24.93
CA GLN A 51 0.59 32.83 25.60
C GLN A 51 1.34 31.57 26.01
N TYR A 52 2.11 30.99 25.07
CA TYR A 52 2.87 29.77 25.30
C TYR A 52 4.30 30.12 25.70
N GLU A 53 4.54 30.12 27.01
CA GLU A 53 5.81 30.50 27.62
C GLU A 53 6.10 29.59 28.82
N MET A 54 7.33 29.62 29.34
CA MET A 54 7.73 28.85 30.51
C MET A 54 6.83 29.09 31.72
N TRP A 55 6.38 30.33 31.91
CA TRP A 55 5.45 30.69 32.98
C TRP A 55 4.11 29.96 32.84
N THR A 56 3.56 29.84 31.63
CA THR A 56 2.32 29.10 31.39
C THR A 56 2.49 27.62 31.74
N ILE A 57 3.63 27.02 31.37
CA ILE A 57 3.95 25.64 31.75
C ILE A 57 3.98 25.52 33.28
N GLU A 58 4.66 26.43 33.97
CA GLU A 58 4.74 26.46 35.43
C GLU A 58 3.35 26.48 36.08
N LYS A 59 2.43 27.34 35.60
CA LYS A 59 1.04 27.41 36.10
C LYS A 59 0.30 26.09 35.95
N GLY A 60 0.42 25.45 34.79
CA GLY A 60 -0.15 24.12 34.58
C GLY A 60 0.45 23.06 35.49
N LEU A 61 1.78 23.06 35.66
CA LEU A 61 2.48 22.12 36.53
C LEU A 61 2.10 22.28 38.00
N ASN A 62 1.90 23.51 38.49
CA ASN A 62 1.46 23.78 39.85
C ASN A 62 0.09 23.18 40.13
N VAL A 63 -0.84 23.24 39.16
CA VAL A 63 -2.15 22.59 39.27
C VAL A 63 -2.00 21.09 39.43
N ILE A 64 -1.30 20.42 38.50
CA ILE A 64 -1.21 18.94 38.51
C ILE A 64 -0.33 18.40 39.65
N LYS A 65 0.60 19.20 40.19
CA LYS A 65 1.37 18.86 41.40
C LYS A 65 0.49 18.86 42.65
N ALA A 66 -0.38 19.86 42.77
CA ALA A 66 -1.28 19.99 43.92
C ALA A 66 -2.51 19.07 43.81
N LYS A 67 -3.03 18.87 42.59
CA LYS A 67 -4.21 18.06 42.31
C LYS A 67 -4.07 17.35 40.94
N PRO A 68 -3.47 16.15 40.90
CA PRO A 68 -3.28 15.41 39.64
C PRO A 68 -4.62 15.02 38.96
N ASP A 69 -5.66 14.74 39.71
CA ASP A 69 -7.01 14.44 39.20
C ASP A 69 -7.85 15.70 38.89
N PHE A 70 -7.19 16.84 38.62
CA PHE A 70 -7.86 18.11 38.39
C PHE A 70 -8.77 18.04 37.17
N MET A 71 -10.09 18.01 37.44
CA MET A 71 -11.19 18.15 36.48
C MET A 71 -10.88 17.53 35.10
N PRO A 72 -10.90 16.18 34.99
CA PRO A 72 -10.43 15.46 33.79
C PRO A 72 -11.05 15.93 32.48
N GLN A 73 -12.29 16.43 32.51
CA GLN A 73 -12.99 16.98 31.34
C GLN A 73 -12.28 18.17 30.68
N TYR A 74 -11.40 18.89 31.40
CA TYR A 74 -10.62 20.00 30.85
C TYR A 74 -9.33 19.55 30.17
N LYS A 75 -8.97 18.26 30.27
CA LYS A 75 -7.80 17.62 29.63
C LYS A 75 -6.52 18.46 29.82
N ILE A 76 -6.27 18.86 31.07
CA ILE A 76 -5.17 19.77 31.42
C ILE A 76 -3.80 19.23 30.98
N TYR A 77 -3.57 17.92 31.10
CA TYR A 77 -2.34 17.26 30.66
C TYR A 77 -2.04 17.48 29.17
N LYS A 78 -3.01 17.23 28.28
CA LYS A 78 -2.87 17.49 26.83
C LYS A 78 -2.62 18.97 26.52
N LYS A 79 -3.18 19.88 27.32
CA LYS A 79 -2.93 21.32 27.16
C LYS A 79 -1.53 21.70 27.58
N ILE A 80 -1.03 21.20 28.72
CA ILE A 80 0.34 21.46 29.17
C ILE A 80 1.33 20.89 28.14
N ASP A 81 1.11 19.66 27.67
CA ASP A 81 1.91 19.04 26.60
C ASP A 81 2.01 19.97 25.38
N LYS A 82 0.88 20.48 24.89
CA LYS A 82 0.87 21.41 23.77
C LYS A 82 1.74 22.64 24.04
N VAL A 83 1.61 23.27 25.22
CA VAL A 83 2.43 24.43 25.56
C VAL A 83 3.92 24.07 25.58
N ILE A 84 4.29 22.93 26.17
CA ILE A 84 5.67 22.45 26.20
C ILE A 84 6.23 22.30 24.78
N PHE A 85 5.49 21.67 23.86
CA PHE A 85 5.95 21.48 22.48
C PHE A 85 6.12 22.80 21.72
N GLU A 86 5.20 23.75 21.89
CA GLU A 86 5.29 25.06 21.25
C GLU A 86 6.50 25.86 21.75
N VAL A 87 6.76 25.84 23.07
CA VAL A 87 7.94 26.48 23.65
C VAL A 87 9.23 25.76 23.21
N TYR A 88 9.23 24.42 23.14
CA TYR A 88 10.38 23.65 22.68
C TYR A 88 10.73 23.92 21.21
N ALA A 89 9.71 24.13 20.37
CA ALA A 89 9.86 24.41 18.95
C ALA A 89 10.41 25.81 18.65
N ASP A 90 10.38 26.73 19.62
CA ASP A 90 10.95 28.05 19.48
C ASP A 90 12.47 27.96 19.22
N SER A 91 12.92 28.61 18.13
CA SER A 91 14.33 28.62 17.76
C SER A 91 15.16 29.58 18.61
N SER A 92 14.52 30.46 19.38
CA SER A 92 15.17 31.46 20.23
C SER A 92 15.56 30.96 21.63
N ILE A 93 14.99 29.84 22.10
CA ILE A 93 15.29 29.30 23.42
C ILE A 93 16.66 28.60 23.46
N SER A 94 17.32 28.66 24.62
CA SER A 94 18.64 28.06 24.81
C SER A 94 18.59 26.53 24.89
N GLU A 95 19.71 25.88 24.61
CA GLU A 95 19.86 24.43 24.75
C GLU A 95 19.60 23.94 26.19
N ASP A 96 20.03 24.71 27.20
CA ASP A 96 19.72 24.39 28.60
C ASP A 96 18.21 24.45 28.89
N THR A 97 17.50 25.40 28.25
CA THR A 97 16.04 25.47 28.33
C THR A 97 15.39 24.25 27.68
N ARG A 98 15.90 23.79 26.53
CA ARG A 98 15.43 22.56 25.86
C ARG A 98 15.60 21.33 26.76
N LYS A 99 16.73 21.21 27.45
CA LYS A 99 16.96 20.12 28.41
C LYS A 99 15.96 20.14 29.56
N VAL A 100 15.69 21.32 30.12
CA VAL A 100 14.69 21.52 31.18
C VAL A 100 13.28 21.17 30.70
N LEU A 101 12.92 21.58 29.49
CA LEU A 101 11.63 21.25 28.87
C LEU A 101 11.49 19.74 28.64
N ALA A 102 12.56 19.06 28.22
CA ALA A 102 12.54 17.61 28.07
C ALA A 102 12.32 16.88 29.40
N ASP A 103 12.99 17.29 30.48
CA ASP A 103 12.75 16.74 31.82
C ASP A 103 11.33 17.03 32.31
N THR A 104 10.84 18.23 32.03
CA THR A 104 9.48 18.68 32.36
C THR A 104 8.41 17.85 31.63
N ALA A 105 8.61 17.56 30.35
CA ALA A 105 7.72 16.73 29.55
C ALA A 105 7.69 15.29 30.10
N ILE A 106 8.85 14.70 30.37
CA ILE A 106 8.95 13.35 30.95
C ILE A 106 8.21 13.29 32.31
N TYR A 107 8.41 14.30 33.16
CA TYR A 107 7.69 14.43 34.43
C TYR A 107 6.17 14.50 34.22
N LEU A 108 5.71 15.35 33.30
CA LEU A 108 4.29 15.49 32.95
C LEU A 108 3.70 14.14 32.55
N TYR A 109 4.34 13.41 31.64
CA TYR A 109 3.80 12.13 31.13
C TYR A 109 3.81 11.01 32.17
N ASN A 110 4.78 10.99 33.06
CA ASN A 110 4.80 10.05 34.19
C ASN A 110 3.58 10.27 35.10
N ILE A 111 3.17 11.52 35.33
CA ILE A 111 1.96 11.80 36.10
C ILE A 111 0.72 11.49 35.25
N ALA A 112 0.65 12.02 34.03
CA ALA A 112 -0.52 11.89 33.16
C ALA A 112 -0.93 10.42 32.94
N SER A 113 0.04 9.53 32.67
CA SER A 113 -0.23 8.09 32.47
C SER A 113 -0.84 7.38 33.69
N ASN A 114 -0.71 7.94 34.90
CA ASN A 114 -1.32 7.38 36.11
C ASN A 114 -2.74 7.91 36.38
N TYR A 115 -3.05 9.13 35.94
CA TYR A 115 -4.28 9.85 36.30
C TYR A 115 -5.27 10.01 35.13
N ASP A 116 -4.80 10.04 33.88
CA ASP A 116 -5.61 10.09 32.66
C ASP A 116 -5.49 8.75 31.92
N LYS A 117 -6.04 7.70 32.55
CA LYS A 117 -5.84 6.29 32.16
C LYS A 117 -6.30 5.97 30.74
N GLU A 118 -7.32 6.67 30.25
CA GLU A 118 -7.83 6.52 28.88
C GLU A 118 -6.77 6.87 27.83
N ASP A 119 -5.88 7.82 28.15
CA ASP A 119 -4.84 8.34 27.27
C ASP A 119 -3.42 7.88 27.71
N ALA A 120 -3.32 6.85 28.54
CA ALA A 120 -2.04 6.43 29.14
C ALA A 120 -1.01 5.98 28.09
N GLY A 121 -1.42 5.20 27.08
CA GLY A 121 -0.56 4.77 25.97
C GLY A 121 0.00 5.97 25.21
N TYR A 122 -0.86 6.92 24.84
CA TYR A 122 -0.48 8.20 24.24
C TYR A 122 0.63 8.94 25.02
N TYR A 123 0.48 9.11 26.33
CA TYR A 123 1.51 9.79 27.13
C TYR A 123 2.83 9.00 27.20
N LEU A 124 2.77 7.68 27.21
CA LEU A 124 3.97 6.85 27.18
C LEU A 124 4.69 6.92 25.83
N LEU A 125 3.96 6.96 24.71
CA LEU A 125 4.54 7.19 23.38
C LEU A 125 5.19 8.57 23.27
N LYS A 126 4.53 9.61 23.79
CA LYS A 126 5.10 10.97 23.88
C LYS A 126 6.35 11.02 24.74
N LYS A 127 6.37 10.27 25.86
CA LYS A 127 7.57 10.13 26.71
C LYS A 127 8.70 9.45 25.95
N ALA A 128 8.42 8.37 25.23
CA ALA A 128 9.40 7.66 24.42
C ALA A 128 10.00 8.58 23.35
N TYR A 129 9.15 9.36 22.67
CA TYR A 129 9.58 10.39 21.73
C TYR A 129 10.52 11.43 22.35
N VAL A 130 10.20 11.94 23.54
CA VAL A 130 11.09 12.92 24.21
C VAL A 130 12.43 12.28 24.61
N LEU A 131 12.42 11.03 25.10
CA LEU A 131 13.64 10.30 25.43
C LEU A 131 14.55 10.11 24.21
N ASP A 132 13.95 9.82 23.06
CA ASP A 132 14.62 9.57 21.79
C ASP A 132 15.09 10.87 21.13
N GLN A 133 14.16 11.75 20.79
CA GLN A 133 14.38 12.89 19.89
C GLN A 133 14.89 14.14 20.59
N TRP A 134 14.58 14.34 21.87
CA TRP A 134 15.00 15.53 22.62
C TRP A 134 16.17 15.25 23.57
N LYS A 135 16.15 14.09 24.22
CA LYS A 135 17.23 13.69 25.14
C LYS A 135 18.35 12.91 24.48
N HIS A 136 18.11 12.30 23.31
CA HIS A 136 19.07 11.38 22.67
C HIS A 136 19.56 10.31 23.66
N SER A 137 18.60 9.73 24.39
CA SER A 137 18.86 8.69 25.38
C SER A 137 19.40 7.43 24.70
N ASP A 138 19.92 6.51 25.51
CA ASP A 138 20.28 5.17 25.04
C ASP A 138 19.11 4.55 24.24
N PRO A 139 19.35 4.03 23.02
CA PRO A 139 18.29 3.49 22.17
C PRO A 139 17.45 2.42 22.85
N GLU A 140 18.03 1.59 23.72
CA GLU A 140 17.30 0.55 24.43
C GLU A 140 16.27 1.13 25.41
N ILE A 141 16.59 2.27 26.04
CA ILE A 141 15.66 3.00 26.92
C ILE A 141 14.49 3.55 26.11
N SER A 142 14.77 4.14 24.95
CA SER A 142 13.77 4.70 24.04
C SER A 142 12.86 3.62 23.45
N ILE A 143 13.45 2.52 22.96
CA ILE A 143 12.73 1.35 22.43
C ILE A 143 11.80 0.78 23.50
N ALA A 144 12.31 0.50 24.71
CA ALA A 144 11.49 -0.04 25.79
C ALA A 144 10.32 0.89 26.17
N ALA A 145 10.52 2.21 26.09
CA ALA A 145 9.46 3.18 26.35
C ALA A 145 8.38 3.16 25.26
N TYR A 146 8.75 3.08 23.97
CA TYR A 146 7.79 2.96 22.87
C TYR A 146 7.01 1.65 22.94
N GLU A 147 7.71 0.51 23.15
CA GLU A 147 7.07 -0.81 23.29
C GLU A 147 6.05 -0.82 24.43
N LYS A 148 6.39 -0.21 25.57
CA LYS A 148 5.45 -0.06 26.69
C LYS A 148 4.23 0.78 26.32
N GLY A 149 4.42 1.87 25.58
CA GLY A 149 3.32 2.71 25.08
C GLY A 149 2.35 1.87 24.25
N PHE A 150 2.85 1.24 23.19
CA PHE A 150 2.04 0.39 22.31
C PHE A 150 1.40 -0.81 23.01
N SER A 151 2.01 -1.33 24.09
CA SER A 151 1.41 -2.44 24.85
C SER A 151 0.11 -2.07 25.59
N LEU A 152 -0.14 -0.78 25.84
CA LEU A 152 -1.34 -0.31 26.54
C LEU A 152 -2.49 0.01 25.58
N ASP A 153 -2.20 0.25 24.32
CA ASP A 153 -3.19 0.59 23.31
C ASP A 153 -3.78 -0.68 22.71
N THR A 154 -5.07 -0.91 22.95
CA THR A 154 -5.78 -2.09 22.42
C THR A 154 -6.13 -1.97 20.94
N VAL A 155 -6.05 -0.75 20.39
CA VAL A 155 -6.35 -0.45 18.99
C VAL A 155 -5.30 0.51 18.48
N PHE A 156 -4.55 0.08 17.47
CA PHE A 156 -3.56 0.92 16.80
C PHE A 156 -4.26 1.90 15.86
N THR A 157 -4.00 3.20 16.01
CA THR A 157 -4.73 4.27 15.31
C THR A 157 -3.83 5.09 14.39
N SER A 158 -4.45 5.89 13.50
CA SER A 158 -3.71 6.78 12.59
C SER A 158 -2.85 7.83 13.32
N ASP A 159 -3.26 8.24 14.52
CA ASP A 159 -2.54 9.23 15.33
C ASP A 159 -1.20 8.69 15.87
N GLU A 160 -1.03 7.37 15.83
CA GLU A 160 0.14 6.66 16.33
C GLU A 160 1.15 6.31 15.24
N ILE A 161 0.80 6.50 13.96
CA ILE A 161 1.65 6.19 12.80
C ILE A 161 3.03 6.81 12.95
N TYR A 162 3.09 8.06 13.39
CA TYR A 162 4.36 8.76 13.57
C TYR A 162 5.25 8.10 14.62
N TYR A 163 4.72 7.73 15.78
CA TYR A 163 5.48 7.09 16.86
C TYR A 163 5.90 5.67 16.48
N ALA A 164 5.04 4.94 15.77
CA ALA A 164 5.37 3.61 15.28
C ALA A 164 6.49 3.70 14.24
N ASP A 165 6.47 4.71 13.37
CA ASP A 165 7.56 4.94 12.43
C ASP A 165 8.89 5.25 13.16
N GLN A 166 8.85 6.05 14.23
CA GLN A 166 10.05 6.31 15.05
C GLN A 166 10.58 5.02 15.69
N LEU A 167 9.71 4.18 16.25
CA LEU A 167 10.10 2.88 16.78
C LEU A 167 10.69 1.96 15.70
N GLY A 168 10.07 1.93 14.52
CA GLY A 168 10.59 1.21 13.35
C GLY A 168 11.99 1.68 12.96
N ASN A 169 12.22 3.00 12.93
CA ASN A 169 13.53 3.57 12.64
C ASN A 169 14.57 3.19 13.70
N LEU A 170 14.19 3.19 14.99
CA LEU A 170 15.05 2.76 16.08
C LEU A 170 15.44 1.28 15.96
N TYR A 171 14.49 0.40 15.64
CA TYR A 171 14.80 -1.00 15.38
C TYR A 171 15.77 -1.16 14.22
N VAL A 172 15.55 -0.45 13.11
CA VAL A 172 16.44 -0.52 11.93
C VAL A 172 17.84 0.00 12.26
N ALA A 173 17.95 1.09 13.00
CA ALA A 173 19.25 1.68 13.36
C ALA A 173 20.06 0.80 14.32
N ASN A 174 19.40 -0.08 15.09
CA ASN A 174 20.03 -0.89 16.14
C ASN A 174 19.93 -2.41 15.91
N MET A 175 19.46 -2.86 14.74
CA MET A 175 19.36 -4.29 14.45
C MET A 175 20.72 -4.94 14.27
N ASN A 176 20.85 -6.17 14.74
CA ASN A 176 22.03 -7.01 14.53
C ASN A 176 21.63 -8.49 14.46
N GLU A 177 22.59 -9.37 14.19
CA GLU A 177 22.33 -10.82 14.02
C GLU A 177 21.79 -11.50 15.28
N ASN A 178 21.98 -10.91 16.47
CA ASN A 178 21.61 -11.49 17.76
C ASN A 178 20.27 -10.97 18.31
N ASN A 179 19.60 -10.03 17.62
CA ASN A 179 18.34 -9.46 18.07
C ASN A 179 17.20 -9.59 17.05
N GLU A 180 15.98 -9.45 17.54
CA GLU A 180 14.76 -9.59 16.72
C GLU A 180 14.34 -8.28 16.05
N TYR A 181 15.15 -7.23 16.10
CA TYR A 181 14.74 -5.87 15.67
C TYR A 181 14.43 -5.80 14.18
N LYS A 182 15.09 -6.61 13.35
CA LYS A 182 14.72 -6.74 11.94
C LYS A 182 13.27 -7.22 11.76
N MET A 183 12.85 -8.21 12.55
CA MET A 183 11.48 -8.74 12.53
C MET A 183 10.49 -7.76 13.17
N LYS A 184 10.87 -7.07 14.25
CA LYS A 184 10.02 -6.05 14.88
C LYS A 184 9.81 -4.84 13.96
N ALA A 185 10.85 -4.37 13.28
CA ALA A 185 10.74 -3.31 12.27
C ALA A 185 9.82 -3.72 11.12
N LEU A 186 9.95 -4.96 10.64
CA LEU A 186 9.07 -5.50 9.61
C LEU A 186 7.60 -5.48 10.06
N ASP A 187 7.30 -5.96 11.27
CA ASP A 187 5.93 -5.99 11.81
C ASP A 187 5.34 -4.58 11.91
N ILE A 188 6.13 -3.61 12.37
CA ILE A 188 5.74 -2.19 12.39
C ILE A 188 5.40 -1.69 10.98
N TYR A 189 6.30 -1.84 10.02
CA TYR A 189 6.06 -1.32 8.66
C TYR A 189 4.97 -2.07 7.92
N MET A 190 4.72 -3.33 8.25
CA MET A 190 3.55 -4.07 7.77
C MET A 190 2.25 -3.45 8.26
N LYS A 191 2.11 -3.26 9.59
CA LYS A 191 0.94 -2.59 10.19
C LYS A 191 0.70 -1.20 9.62
N LEU A 192 1.77 -0.42 9.43
CA LEU A 192 1.67 0.90 8.81
C LEU A 192 1.21 0.83 7.34
N ALA A 193 1.68 -0.14 6.58
CA ALA A 193 1.22 -0.38 5.21
C ALA A 193 -0.23 -0.86 5.13
N ASP A 194 -0.77 -1.49 6.18
CA ASP A 194 -2.19 -1.87 6.24
C ASP A 194 -3.08 -0.65 6.56
N LEU A 195 -2.59 0.26 7.43
CA LEU A 195 -3.28 1.53 7.72
C LEU A 195 -3.22 2.55 6.58
N GLU A 196 -2.12 2.57 5.84
CA GLU A 196 -1.92 3.47 4.70
C GLU A 196 -1.52 2.70 3.43
N PRO A 197 -2.44 1.95 2.79
CA PRO A 197 -2.13 1.09 1.64
C PRO A 197 -1.57 1.85 0.43
N GLU A 198 -1.97 3.11 0.27
CA GLU A 198 -1.54 3.99 -0.82
C GLU A 198 -0.22 4.71 -0.53
N ASN A 199 0.34 4.58 0.68
CA ASN A 199 1.59 5.22 1.04
C ASN A 199 2.79 4.30 0.67
N PRO A 200 3.57 4.64 -0.38
CA PRO A 200 4.67 3.79 -0.82
C PRO A 200 5.85 3.77 0.16
N LEU A 201 5.87 4.68 1.16
CA LEU A 201 6.94 4.77 2.15
C LEU A 201 7.13 3.47 2.90
N TRP A 202 6.04 2.82 3.33
CA TRP A 202 6.11 1.61 4.15
C TRP A 202 6.67 0.43 3.37
N THR A 203 6.25 0.28 2.12
CA THR A 203 6.82 -0.72 1.21
C THR A 203 8.31 -0.45 0.95
N LYS A 204 8.71 0.82 0.82
CA LYS A 204 10.13 1.20 0.68
C LYS A 204 10.94 0.88 1.95
N LYS A 205 10.40 1.16 3.14
CA LYS A 205 11.08 0.86 4.41
C LYS A 205 11.21 -0.64 4.65
N MET A 206 10.17 -1.43 4.36
CA MET A 206 10.25 -2.90 4.39
C MET A 206 11.30 -3.43 3.42
N ALA A 207 11.34 -2.91 2.18
CA ALA A 207 12.35 -3.30 1.21
C ALA A 207 13.78 -2.97 1.68
N GLY A 208 13.95 -1.86 2.40
CA GLY A 208 15.24 -1.47 3.00
C GLY A 208 15.70 -2.37 4.15
N LEU A 209 14.85 -3.25 4.69
CA LEU A 209 15.28 -4.29 5.64
C LEU A 209 16.05 -5.42 4.97
N ALA A 210 16.01 -5.49 3.64
CA ALA A 210 16.61 -6.55 2.87
C ALA A 210 17.70 -6.01 1.94
N GLU A 211 18.78 -6.78 1.77
CA GLU A 211 19.84 -6.45 0.80
C GLU A 211 19.33 -6.53 -0.64
N ASP A 212 18.45 -7.50 -0.91
CA ASP A 212 17.84 -7.71 -2.21
C ASP A 212 16.41 -8.26 -2.08
N GLN A 213 15.74 -8.45 -3.22
CA GLN A 213 14.37 -8.97 -3.21
C GLN A 213 14.27 -10.44 -2.77
N THR A 214 15.36 -11.22 -2.87
CA THR A 214 15.41 -12.63 -2.43
C THR A 214 15.44 -12.70 -0.91
N GLN A 215 16.26 -11.88 -0.26
CA GLN A 215 16.29 -11.76 1.19
C GLN A 215 14.96 -11.22 1.72
N LEU A 216 14.33 -10.25 1.04
CA LEU A 216 12.99 -9.78 1.40
C LEU A 216 11.94 -10.90 1.34
N GLN A 217 11.99 -11.74 0.30
CA GLN A 217 11.13 -12.90 0.17
C GLN A 217 11.32 -13.89 1.33
N ASP A 218 12.56 -14.18 1.73
CA ASP A 218 12.85 -15.07 2.87
C ASP A 218 12.36 -14.48 4.21
N ILE A 219 12.54 -13.17 4.41
CA ILE A 219 12.04 -12.46 5.58
C ILE A 219 10.51 -12.54 5.66
N LEU A 220 9.80 -12.25 4.56
CA LEU A 220 8.34 -12.31 4.51
C LEU A 220 7.82 -13.75 4.62
N LYS A 221 8.57 -14.74 4.10
CA LYS A 221 8.30 -16.15 4.35
C LYS A 221 8.35 -16.46 5.84
N LYS A 222 9.45 -16.13 6.52
CA LYS A 222 9.63 -16.35 7.96
C LYS A 222 8.53 -15.64 8.76
N ALA A 223 8.21 -14.40 8.42
CA ALA A 223 7.17 -13.61 9.07
C ALA A 223 5.81 -14.32 9.01
N TRP A 224 5.41 -14.84 7.85
CA TRP A 224 4.18 -15.61 7.73
C TRP A 224 4.26 -16.97 8.44
N TYR A 225 5.39 -17.67 8.37
CA TYR A 225 5.52 -18.98 9.03
C TYR A 225 5.49 -18.90 10.56
N LEU A 226 5.85 -17.76 11.16
CA LEU A 226 5.69 -17.50 12.59
C LEU A 226 4.23 -17.24 13.01
N ASP A 227 3.38 -16.83 12.06
CA ASP A 227 1.98 -16.46 12.27
C ASP A 227 1.15 -16.93 11.06
N LYS A 228 1.05 -18.26 10.93
CA LYS A 228 0.57 -18.93 9.71
C LYS A 228 -0.88 -18.62 9.37
N GLU A 229 -1.67 -18.26 10.38
CA GLU A 229 -3.09 -17.95 10.26
C GLU A 229 -3.36 -16.51 9.79
N ASN A 230 -2.31 -15.67 9.69
CA ASN A 230 -2.44 -14.29 9.30
C ASN A 230 -2.50 -14.11 7.77
N THR A 231 -3.65 -13.66 7.27
CA THR A 231 -3.92 -13.46 5.84
C THR A 231 -3.10 -12.31 5.25
N GLU A 232 -2.81 -11.25 5.99
CA GLU A 232 -2.04 -10.11 5.48
C GLU A 232 -0.58 -10.51 5.25
N LYS A 233 0.01 -11.24 6.20
CA LYS A 233 1.35 -11.84 6.07
C LYS A 233 1.42 -12.82 4.89
N ALA A 234 0.42 -13.69 4.75
CA ALA A 234 0.32 -14.60 3.62
C ALA A 234 0.28 -13.84 2.28
N TRP A 235 -0.55 -12.80 2.19
CA TRP A 235 -0.70 -11.98 0.99
C TRP A 235 0.59 -11.26 0.59
N ARG A 236 1.29 -10.67 1.58
CA ARG A 236 2.58 -10.01 1.33
C ARG A 236 3.63 -11.01 0.85
N TYR A 237 3.71 -12.19 1.47
CA TYR A 237 4.61 -13.25 1.02
C TYR A 237 4.30 -13.72 -0.41
N ALA A 238 3.02 -13.98 -0.72
CA ALA A 238 2.59 -14.33 -2.08
C ALA A 238 2.98 -13.26 -3.11
N THR A 239 2.77 -11.98 -2.76
CA THR A 239 3.04 -10.84 -3.64
C THR A 239 4.52 -10.71 -3.96
N ILE A 240 5.41 -10.82 -2.97
CA ILE A 240 6.85 -10.75 -3.21
C ILE A 240 7.36 -11.94 -4.04
N CYS A 241 6.86 -13.17 -3.77
CA CYS A 241 7.18 -14.34 -4.58
C CYS A 241 6.86 -14.11 -6.06
N LYS A 242 5.65 -13.61 -6.36
CA LYS A 242 5.25 -13.31 -7.75
C LYS A 242 6.07 -12.21 -8.38
N LYS A 243 6.39 -11.16 -7.63
CA LYS A 243 7.24 -10.05 -8.10
C LYS A 243 8.64 -10.56 -8.47
N ASN A 244 9.15 -11.54 -7.74
CA ASN A 244 10.43 -12.19 -8.00
C ASN A 244 10.34 -13.28 -9.10
N GLY A 245 9.16 -13.55 -9.65
CA GLY A 245 8.93 -14.62 -10.62
C GLY A 245 8.91 -16.03 -10.00
N ASP A 246 8.99 -16.15 -8.67
CA ASP A 246 8.86 -17.41 -7.94
C ASP A 246 7.39 -17.77 -7.75
N TYR A 247 6.74 -18.12 -8.86
CA TYR A 247 5.32 -18.49 -8.87
C TYR A 247 5.06 -19.75 -8.02
N THR A 248 6.04 -20.65 -7.89
CA THR A 248 5.94 -21.86 -7.06
C THR A 248 5.80 -21.54 -5.58
N ALA A 249 6.68 -20.70 -5.04
CA ALA A 249 6.59 -20.30 -3.64
C ALA A 249 5.30 -19.51 -3.33
N SER A 250 4.72 -18.83 -4.33
CA SER A 250 3.46 -18.11 -4.14
C SER A 250 2.22 -19.02 -3.99
N LEU A 251 2.29 -20.29 -4.42
CA LEU A 251 1.11 -21.17 -4.43
C LEU A 251 0.59 -21.51 -3.04
N GLU A 252 1.48 -21.81 -2.09
CA GLU A 252 1.10 -22.15 -0.72
C GLU A 252 0.35 -21.01 -0.01
N PRO A 253 0.87 -19.75 0.06
CA PRO A 253 0.13 -18.66 0.66
C PRO A 253 -1.15 -18.31 -0.11
N LEU A 254 -1.16 -18.37 -1.44
CA LEU A 254 -2.38 -18.10 -2.22
C LEU A 254 -3.47 -19.14 -1.98
N GLN A 255 -3.11 -20.42 -1.85
CA GLN A 255 -4.07 -21.47 -1.52
C GLN A 255 -4.66 -21.24 -0.13
N PHE A 256 -3.80 -20.96 0.86
CA PHE A 256 -4.24 -20.61 2.21
C PHE A 256 -5.24 -19.43 2.21
N LEU A 257 -4.96 -18.38 1.45
CA LEU A 257 -5.83 -17.21 1.34
C LEU A 257 -7.19 -17.53 0.73
N ILE A 258 -7.22 -18.38 -0.29
CA ILE A 258 -8.46 -18.85 -0.93
C ILE A 258 -9.26 -19.72 0.04
N ASP A 259 -8.60 -20.62 0.77
CA ASP A 259 -9.27 -21.50 1.73
C ASP A 259 -9.91 -20.72 2.88
N LYS A 260 -9.28 -19.62 3.31
CA LYS A 260 -9.84 -18.70 4.30
C LYS A 260 -10.97 -17.86 3.74
N ASN A 261 -10.75 -17.22 2.59
CA ASN A 261 -11.64 -16.20 2.04
C ASN A 261 -11.91 -16.49 0.55
N PRO A 262 -12.75 -17.49 0.21
CA PRO A 262 -12.94 -17.96 -1.16
C PRO A 262 -13.70 -16.99 -2.07
N GLU A 263 -14.27 -15.91 -1.53
CA GLU A 263 -15.00 -14.90 -2.30
C GLU A 263 -14.10 -13.72 -2.72
N VAL A 264 -12.84 -13.67 -2.24
CA VAL A 264 -11.89 -12.61 -2.60
C VAL A 264 -11.33 -12.89 -4.00
N ILE A 265 -11.91 -12.21 -4.99
CA ILE A 265 -11.56 -12.28 -6.42
C ILE A 265 -10.06 -12.15 -6.67
N ASN A 266 -9.39 -11.26 -5.95
CA ASN A 266 -7.97 -10.98 -6.19
C ASN A 266 -7.09 -12.22 -5.93
N TYR A 267 -7.43 -13.04 -4.93
CA TYR A 267 -6.67 -14.26 -4.62
C TYR A 267 -6.78 -15.30 -5.74
N TRP A 268 -7.99 -15.47 -6.30
CA TRP A 268 -8.21 -16.33 -7.46
C TRP A 268 -7.47 -15.84 -8.70
N ASN A 269 -7.46 -14.52 -8.96
CA ASN A 269 -6.68 -13.93 -10.05
C ASN A 269 -5.20 -14.25 -9.89
N GLU A 270 -4.65 -14.08 -8.68
CA GLU A 270 -3.22 -14.32 -8.48
C GLU A 270 -2.84 -15.79 -8.51
N ILE A 271 -3.67 -16.71 -8.01
CA ILE A 271 -3.38 -18.15 -8.05
C ILE A 271 -3.53 -18.70 -9.47
N ALA A 272 -4.50 -18.23 -10.25
CA ALA A 272 -4.69 -18.66 -11.64
C ALA A 272 -3.45 -18.30 -12.48
N ARG A 273 -2.95 -17.07 -12.32
CA ARG A 273 -1.69 -16.63 -12.93
C ARG A 273 -0.50 -17.45 -12.46
N ALA A 274 -0.40 -17.73 -11.15
CA ALA A 274 0.70 -18.53 -10.60
C ALA A 274 0.69 -19.97 -11.14
N TYR A 275 -0.47 -20.61 -11.21
CA TYR A 275 -0.61 -21.94 -11.82
C TYR A 275 -0.24 -21.94 -13.30
N GLN A 276 -0.67 -20.93 -14.06
CA GLN A 276 -0.34 -20.82 -15.49
C GLN A 276 1.17 -20.65 -15.70
N LYS A 277 1.85 -19.84 -14.88
CA LYS A 277 3.31 -19.64 -14.97
C LYS A 277 4.14 -20.83 -14.50
N ASN A 278 3.51 -21.76 -13.78
CA ASN A 278 4.09 -23.01 -13.32
C ASN A 278 3.65 -24.23 -14.16
N ASP A 279 3.10 -24.01 -15.35
CA ASP A 279 2.60 -25.06 -16.26
C ASP A 279 1.55 -26.00 -15.62
N GLN A 280 0.92 -25.58 -14.51
CA GLN A 280 -0.20 -26.29 -13.87
C GLN A 280 -1.52 -25.90 -14.53
N VAL A 281 -1.61 -26.19 -15.82
CA VAL A 281 -2.68 -25.72 -16.73
C VAL A 281 -4.08 -26.08 -16.24
N ASP A 282 -4.32 -27.32 -15.78
CA ASP A 282 -5.64 -27.76 -15.31
C ASP A 282 -6.13 -26.96 -14.10
N LYS A 283 -5.21 -26.60 -13.19
CA LYS A 283 -5.53 -25.78 -12.02
C LYS A 283 -5.75 -24.32 -12.39
N ALA A 284 -4.98 -23.80 -13.35
CA ALA A 284 -5.22 -22.47 -13.91
C ALA A 284 -6.62 -22.37 -14.54
N ILE A 285 -7.01 -23.36 -15.35
CA ILE A 285 -8.35 -23.44 -15.96
C ILE A 285 -9.44 -23.46 -14.87
N SER A 286 -9.27 -24.31 -13.86
CA SER A 286 -10.23 -24.41 -12.75
C SER A 286 -10.37 -23.08 -12.00
N SER A 287 -9.26 -22.38 -11.78
CA SER A 287 -9.23 -21.08 -11.10
C SER A 287 -9.90 -19.98 -11.94
N TYR A 288 -9.64 -19.92 -13.25
CA TYR A 288 -10.32 -18.96 -14.12
C TYR A 288 -11.82 -19.26 -14.30
N LYS A 289 -12.24 -20.53 -14.26
CA LYS A 289 -13.66 -20.88 -14.22
C LYS A 289 -14.31 -20.38 -12.92
N LYS A 290 -13.66 -20.55 -11.78
CA LYS A 290 -14.13 -20.00 -10.50
C LYS A 290 -14.22 -18.47 -10.54
N LEU A 291 -13.28 -17.78 -11.18
CA LEU A 291 -13.36 -16.32 -11.41
C LEU A 291 -14.58 -15.93 -12.25
N ILE A 292 -14.93 -16.70 -13.28
CA ILE A 292 -16.14 -16.49 -14.07
C ILE A 292 -17.39 -16.71 -13.21
N ASP A 293 -17.40 -17.70 -12.33
CA ASP A 293 -18.53 -17.94 -11.42
C ASP A 293 -18.71 -16.77 -10.43
N LEU A 294 -17.61 -16.22 -9.92
CA LEU A 294 -17.61 -15.07 -9.00
C LEU A 294 -17.90 -13.74 -9.71
N GLN A 295 -17.42 -13.59 -10.94
CA GLN A 295 -17.58 -12.38 -11.76
C GLN A 295 -17.92 -12.74 -13.22
N PRO A 296 -19.19 -13.02 -13.53
CA PRO A 296 -19.60 -13.42 -14.88
C PRO A 296 -19.33 -12.37 -15.96
N GLU A 297 -19.21 -11.09 -15.57
CA GLU A 297 -18.93 -9.96 -16.46
C GLU A 297 -17.42 -9.62 -16.56
N ASN A 298 -16.54 -10.41 -15.95
CA ASN A 298 -15.10 -10.21 -16.07
C ASN A 298 -14.58 -10.76 -17.41
N ARG A 299 -14.47 -9.87 -18.40
CA ARG A 299 -13.99 -10.20 -19.76
C ARG A 299 -12.61 -10.86 -19.78
N ASP A 300 -11.72 -10.49 -18.88
CA ASP A 300 -10.33 -10.97 -18.86
C ASP A 300 -10.25 -12.45 -18.47
N SER A 301 -11.16 -12.94 -17.64
CA SER A 301 -11.21 -14.36 -17.25
C SER A 301 -11.56 -15.26 -18.45
N TYR A 302 -12.49 -14.82 -19.31
CA TYR A 302 -12.80 -15.54 -20.55
C TYR A 302 -11.63 -15.51 -21.54
N LEU A 303 -10.97 -14.36 -21.69
CA LEU A 303 -9.79 -14.25 -22.54
C LEU A 303 -8.66 -15.17 -22.05
N ASN A 304 -8.36 -15.18 -20.75
CA ASN A 304 -7.29 -16.03 -20.21
C ASN A 304 -7.56 -17.51 -20.44
N LEU A 305 -8.81 -17.98 -20.29
CA LEU A 305 -9.19 -19.35 -20.69
C LEU A 305 -9.00 -19.57 -22.19
N ALA A 306 -9.42 -18.63 -23.04
CA ALA A 306 -9.23 -18.76 -24.47
C ALA A 306 -7.75 -18.89 -24.85
N LEU A 307 -6.87 -18.11 -24.24
CA LEU A 307 -5.43 -18.17 -24.46
C LEU A 307 -4.85 -19.51 -24.00
N ILE A 308 -5.25 -20.00 -22.83
CA ILE A 308 -4.83 -21.33 -22.35
C ILE A 308 -5.26 -22.43 -23.33
N TYR A 309 -6.52 -22.43 -23.76
CA TYR A 309 -7.02 -23.43 -24.70
C TYR A 309 -6.38 -23.31 -26.08
N LYS A 310 -6.00 -22.09 -26.51
CA LYS A 310 -5.23 -21.87 -27.72
C LYS A 310 -3.85 -22.51 -27.62
N ASP A 311 -3.16 -22.33 -26.50
CA ASP A 311 -1.81 -22.89 -26.27
C ASP A 311 -1.84 -24.42 -26.15
N MET A 312 -2.98 -25.00 -25.74
CA MET A 312 -3.27 -26.44 -25.78
C MET A 312 -3.71 -26.97 -27.16
N ASP A 313 -3.69 -26.14 -28.21
CA ASP A 313 -4.20 -26.44 -29.57
C ASP A 313 -5.69 -26.84 -29.61
N GLN A 314 -6.46 -26.50 -28.57
CA GLN A 314 -7.90 -26.72 -28.50
C GLN A 314 -8.65 -25.52 -29.10
N LEU A 315 -8.44 -25.28 -30.39
CA LEU A 315 -8.88 -24.07 -31.10
C LEU A 315 -10.40 -23.83 -31.03
N ALA A 316 -11.20 -24.91 -31.09
CA ALA A 316 -12.65 -24.85 -30.96
C ALA A 316 -13.10 -24.26 -29.62
N VAL A 317 -12.50 -24.74 -28.53
CA VAL A 317 -12.81 -24.32 -27.17
C VAL A 317 -12.31 -22.89 -26.95
N SER A 318 -11.09 -22.59 -27.41
CA SER A 318 -10.53 -21.24 -27.38
C SER A 318 -11.46 -20.23 -28.04
N ARG A 319 -11.91 -20.50 -29.26
CA ARG A 319 -12.85 -19.64 -29.99
C ARG A 319 -14.15 -19.41 -29.24
N SER A 320 -14.72 -20.44 -28.60
CA SER A 320 -15.94 -20.29 -27.80
C SER A 320 -15.74 -19.29 -26.64
N TYR A 321 -14.59 -19.35 -25.96
CA TYR A 321 -14.26 -18.40 -24.89
C TYR A 321 -13.94 -16.98 -25.42
N LEU A 322 -13.29 -16.84 -26.57
CA LEU A 322 -13.10 -15.53 -27.23
C LEU A 322 -14.45 -14.87 -27.55
N GLN A 323 -15.41 -15.64 -28.06
CA GLN A 323 -16.76 -15.13 -28.34
C GLN A 323 -17.49 -14.69 -27.07
N LYS A 324 -17.33 -15.42 -25.96
CA LYS A 324 -17.86 -15.00 -24.66
C LYS A 324 -17.19 -13.69 -24.20
N ALA A 325 -15.87 -13.57 -24.32
CA ALA A 325 -15.14 -12.35 -24.00
C ALA A 325 -15.63 -11.14 -24.82
N SER A 326 -15.80 -11.29 -26.14
CA SER A 326 -16.38 -10.26 -27.02
C SER A 326 -17.84 -9.93 -26.68
N LYS A 327 -18.64 -10.92 -26.26
CA LYS A 327 -20.03 -10.68 -25.86
C LYS A 327 -20.13 -9.84 -24.58
N VAL A 328 -19.28 -10.14 -23.60
CA VAL A 328 -19.17 -9.41 -22.33
C VAL A 328 -18.61 -8.00 -22.56
N SER A 329 -17.73 -7.81 -23.56
CA SER A 329 -17.15 -6.51 -23.89
C SER A 329 -17.17 -6.23 -25.41
N PRO A 330 -18.32 -5.78 -25.99
CA PRO A 330 -18.49 -5.63 -27.44
C PRO A 330 -17.56 -4.61 -28.14
N GLY A 331 -16.97 -3.67 -27.40
CA GLY A 331 -16.01 -2.69 -27.92
C GLY A 331 -14.55 -3.14 -27.81
N TRP A 332 -14.29 -4.32 -27.25
CA TRP A 332 -12.94 -4.84 -27.05
C TRP A 332 -12.51 -5.65 -28.28
N ASP A 333 -11.55 -5.12 -29.02
CA ASP A 333 -11.11 -5.67 -30.29
C ASP A 333 -10.15 -6.87 -30.14
N TYR A 334 -9.52 -7.02 -28.97
CA TYR A 334 -8.49 -8.02 -28.73
C TYR A 334 -8.96 -9.48 -28.88
N PRO A 335 -10.13 -9.92 -28.35
CA PRO A 335 -10.55 -11.31 -28.54
C PRO A 335 -10.82 -11.65 -30.01
N ILE A 336 -11.29 -10.67 -30.80
CA ILE A 336 -11.54 -10.82 -32.23
C ILE A 336 -10.21 -10.90 -32.99
N TYR A 337 -9.22 -10.10 -32.57
CA TYR A 337 -7.85 -10.17 -33.10
C TYR A 337 -7.22 -11.55 -32.86
N ILE A 338 -7.38 -12.11 -31.66
CA ILE A 338 -6.92 -13.47 -31.35
C ILE A 338 -7.70 -14.51 -32.16
N GLU A 339 -9.02 -14.36 -32.34
CA GLU A 339 -9.85 -15.27 -33.14
C GLU A 339 -9.38 -15.33 -34.60
N ALA A 340 -9.04 -14.17 -35.20
CA ALA A 340 -8.44 -14.11 -36.53
C ALA A 340 -7.10 -14.86 -36.61
N GLY A 341 -6.29 -14.74 -35.56
CA GLY A 341 -5.03 -15.49 -35.43
C GLY A 341 -5.22 -17.00 -35.34
N LEU A 342 -6.31 -17.48 -34.72
CA LEU A 342 -6.64 -18.91 -34.71
C LEU A 342 -6.91 -19.43 -36.14
N TYR A 343 -7.61 -18.65 -36.96
CA TYR A 343 -7.87 -19.02 -38.36
C TYR A 343 -6.59 -19.06 -39.18
N GLU A 344 -5.73 -18.07 -39.02
CA GLU A 344 -4.43 -18.03 -39.68
C GLU A 344 -3.55 -19.23 -39.28
N GLN A 345 -3.48 -19.53 -37.98
CA GLN A 345 -2.74 -20.68 -37.45
C GLN A 345 -3.26 -21.99 -38.05
N ALA A 346 -4.58 -22.18 -38.09
CA ALA A 346 -5.18 -23.38 -38.65
C ALA A 346 -4.89 -23.52 -40.15
N ALA A 347 -5.02 -22.42 -40.91
CA ALA A 347 -4.69 -22.40 -42.34
C ALA A 347 -3.24 -22.80 -42.60
N ARG A 348 -2.31 -22.27 -41.79
CA ARG A 348 -0.87 -22.57 -41.90
C ARG A 348 -0.52 -24.02 -41.58
N SER A 349 -1.23 -24.64 -40.63
CA SER A 349 -0.93 -26.00 -40.16
C SER A 349 -1.48 -27.10 -41.07
N CYS A 350 -2.41 -26.79 -41.97
CA CYS A 350 -3.12 -27.80 -42.76
C CYS A 350 -2.57 -28.02 -44.16
N GLY A 351 -2.46 -26.96 -44.96
CA GLY A 351 -2.08 -27.05 -46.37
C GLY A 351 -2.04 -25.68 -47.05
N PHE A 352 -1.91 -25.67 -48.37
CA PHE A 352 -2.05 -24.46 -49.17
C PHE A 352 -2.87 -24.69 -50.44
N GLU A 353 -3.99 -25.40 -50.27
CA GLU A 353 -5.03 -25.61 -51.26
C GLU A 353 -6.09 -24.49 -51.19
N PHE A 354 -7.10 -24.56 -52.06
CA PHE A 354 -8.14 -23.53 -52.14
C PHE A 354 -8.93 -23.36 -50.85
N GLU A 355 -9.21 -24.46 -50.15
CA GLU A 355 -9.89 -24.46 -48.86
C GLU A 355 -9.07 -23.69 -47.81
N ASP A 356 -7.74 -23.89 -47.79
CA ASP A 356 -6.83 -23.18 -46.88
C ASP A 356 -6.77 -21.68 -47.20
N LYS A 357 -6.74 -21.33 -48.50
CA LYS A 357 -6.86 -19.93 -48.94
C LYS A 357 -8.18 -19.30 -48.50
N CYS A 358 -9.29 -20.02 -48.54
CA CYS A 358 -10.58 -19.54 -48.03
C CYS A 358 -10.52 -19.25 -46.51
N VAL A 359 -9.76 -20.04 -45.74
CA VAL A 359 -9.54 -19.78 -44.31
C VAL A 359 -8.63 -18.57 -44.09
N TYR A 360 -7.59 -18.37 -44.91
CA TYR A 360 -6.82 -17.12 -44.90
C TYR A 360 -7.70 -15.90 -45.22
N GLN A 361 -8.68 -16.04 -46.12
CA GLN A 361 -9.65 -14.98 -46.36
C GLN A 361 -10.51 -14.73 -45.12
N LEU A 362 -11.01 -15.77 -44.44
CA LEU A 362 -11.75 -15.60 -43.19
C LEU A 362 -10.90 -14.86 -42.14
N ALA A 363 -9.62 -15.21 -42.00
CA ALA A 363 -8.69 -14.52 -41.11
C ALA A 363 -8.55 -13.05 -41.51
N ALA A 364 -8.30 -12.74 -42.79
CA ALA A 364 -8.17 -11.39 -43.29
C ALA A 364 -9.45 -10.56 -43.11
N ASP A 365 -10.63 -11.13 -43.38
CA ASP A 365 -11.93 -10.48 -43.16
C ASP A 365 -12.13 -10.13 -41.69
N THR A 366 -11.76 -11.05 -40.79
CA THR A 366 -11.85 -10.86 -39.33
C THR A 366 -10.85 -9.80 -38.86
N TYR A 367 -9.61 -9.77 -39.38
CA TYR A 367 -8.67 -8.68 -39.11
C TYR A 367 -9.15 -7.33 -39.66
N ARG A 368 -9.81 -7.29 -40.83
CA ARG A 368 -10.43 -6.05 -41.35
C ARG A 368 -11.53 -5.54 -40.41
N GLN A 369 -12.29 -6.43 -39.79
CA GLN A 369 -13.25 -6.05 -38.75
C GLN A 369 -12.54 -5.36 -37.57
N VAL A 370 -11.47 -5.97 -37.03
CA VAL A 370 -10.67 -5.38 -35.94
C VAL A 370 -10.11 -4.02 -36.32
N SER A 371 -9.54 -3.89 -37.53
CA SER A 371 -9.01 -2.62 -38.04
C SER A 371 -10.09 -1.53 -38.11
N ARG A 372 -11.31 -1.87 -38.54
CA ARG A 372 -12.45 -0.92 -38.59
C ARG A 372 -12.98 -0.52 -37.22
N MET A 373 -12.79 -1.35 -36.20
CA MET A 373 -13.20 -1.01 -34.82
C MET A 373 -12.35 0.13 -34.24
N GLY A 374 -11.11 0.32 -34.73
CA GLY A 374 -10.24 1.41 -34.32
C GLY A 374 -9.71 1.31 -32.88
N GLY A 375 -9.71 0.10 -32.30
CA GLY A 375 -9.17 -0.16 -30.96
C GLY A 375 -7.64 -0.31 -30.95
N GLU A 376 -7.11 -0.80 -29.82
CA GLU A 376 -5.68 -0.96 -29.57
C GLU A 376 -4.97 -1.84 -30.61
N HIS A 377 -5.68 -2.83 -31.17
CA HIS A 377 -5.12 -3.80 -32.11
C HIS A 377 -5.43 -3.47 -33.58
N ALA A 378 -6.07 -2.33 -33.86
CA ALA A 378 -6.52 -1.98 -35.21
C ALA A 378 -5.38 -1.85 -36.22
N SER A 379 -4.26 -1.23 -35.82
CA SER A 379 -3.08 -1.06 -36.67
C SER A 379 -2.41 -2.40 -36.98
N SER A 380 -2.17 -3.23 -35.95
CA SER A 380 -1.61 -4.57 -36.13
C SER A 380 -2.52 -5.44 -37.01
N ALA A 381 -3.84 -5.34 -36.86
CA ALA A 381 -4.78 -6.04 -37.72
C ALA A 381 -4.68 -5.59 -39.18
N ALA A 382 -4.52 -4.28 -39.46
CA ALA A 382 -4.33 -3.78 -40.83
C ALA A 382 -3.03 -4.30 -41.48
N GLU A 383 -1.96 -4.38 -40.70
CA GLU A 383 -0.70 -5.01 -41.14
C GLU A 383 -0.89 -6.49 -41.46
N ARG A 384 -1.61 -7.24 -40.61
CA ARG A 384 -1.95 -8.64 -40.87
C ARG A 384 -2.77 -8.80 -42.14
N VAL A 385 -3.77 -7.96 -42.39
CA VAL A 385 -4.55 -7.97 -43.65
C VAL A 385 -3.65 -7.81 -44.87
N SER A 386 -2.68 -6.90 -44.80
CA SER A 386 -1.73 -6.65 -45.88
C SER A 386 -0.80 -7.85 -46.07
N ALA A 387 -0.33 -8.47 -44.99
CA ALA A 387 0.52 -9.65 -45.03
C ALA A 387 -0.19 -10.88 -45.64
N LEU A 388 -1.51 -11.01 -45.45
CA LEU A 388 -2.30 -12.12 -45.96
C LEU A 388 -2.78 -11.93 -47.41
N SER A 389 -2.49 -10.79 -48.06
CA SER A 389 -3.07 -10.46 -49.38
C SER A 389 -2.76 -11.49 -50.47
N ASN A 390 -1.62 -12.17 -50.38
CA ASN A 390 -1.18 -13.18 -51.35
C ASN A 390 -1.58 -14.61 -50.96
N SER A 391 -2.20 -14.78 -49.78
CA SER A 391 -2.61 -16.07 -49.23
C SER A 391 -4.11 -16.32 -49.35
N VAL A 392 -4.90 -15.30 -49.68
CA VAL A 392 -6.34 -15.43 -49.96
C VAL A 392 -6.59 -15.90 -51.41
N PRO A 393 -7.78 -16.41 -51.76
CA PRO A 393 -8.05 -16.87 -53.12
C PRO A 393 -8.01 -15.71 -54.13
N SER A 394 -7.37 -15.94 -55.27
CA SER A 394 -7.36 -14.99 -56.38
C SER A 394 -8.66 -15.02 -57.19
N LYS A 395 -8.82 -14.09 -58.15
CA LYS A 395 -9.95 -14.13 -59.10
C LYS A 395 -9.97 -15.43 -59.90
N GLU A 396 -8.79 -15.88 -60.31
CA GLU A 396 -8.59 -17.12 -61.04
C GLU A 396 -8.96 -18.35 -60.20
N ASP A 397 -8.54 -18.38 -58.92
CA ASP A 397 -8.90 -19.45 -57.99
C ASP A 397 -10.42 -19.67 -57.92
N TYR A 398 -11.18 -18.57 -57.84
CA TYR A 398 -12.64 -18.58 -57.86
C TYR A 398 -13.23 -18.95 -59.22
N PHE A 399 -12.68 -18.40 -60.30
CA PHE A 399 -13.13 -18.67 -61.66
C PHE A 399 -13.04 -20.15 -62.03
N PHE A 400 -11.91 -20.81 -61.74
CA PHE A 400 -11.72 -22.23 -62.03
C PHE A 400 -12.70 -23.13 -61.27
N ARG A 401 -13.28 -22.63 -60.17
CA ARG A 401 -14.28 -23.32 -59.35
C ARG A 401 -15.71 -22.85 -59.61
N LYS A 402 -15.91 -22.04 -60.65
CA LYS A 402 -17.22 -21.50 -61.08
C LYS A 402 -17.94 -20.72 -59.96
N LYS A 403 -17.17 -20.02 -59.12
CA LYS A 403 -17.71 -19.15 -58.06
C LYS A 403 -17.93 -17.73 -58.57
N GLN A 404 -19.03 -17.13 -58.16
CA GLN A 404 -19.43 -15.77 -58.51
C GLN A 404 -19.31 -14.82 -57.32
N ASN A 405 -19.19 -13.52 -57.60
CA ASN A 405 -19.20 -12.50 -56.56
C ASN A 405 -20.50 -12.59 -55.73
N GLY A 406 -20.38 -12.62 -54.41
CA GLY A 406 -21.51 -12.81 -53.49
C GLY A 406 -21.84 -14.26 -53.15
N ASP A 407 -21.22 -15.26 -53.81
CA ASP A 407 -21.35 -16.66 -53.40
C ASP A 407 -20.86 -16.85 -51.96
N VAL A 408 -21.55 -17.69 -51.20
CA VAL A 408 -21.15 -18.07 -49.85
C VAL A 408 -20.39 -19.39 -49.91
N ILE A 409 -19.20 -19.41 -49.33
CA ILE A 409 -18.38 -20.63 -49.17
C ILE A 409 -18.33 -20.94 -47.69
N LYS A 410 -18.88 -22.09 -47.32
CA LYS A 410 -18.79 -22.61 -45.97
C LYS A 410 -17.37 -23.11 -45.71
N ILE A 411 -16.82 -22.74 -44.57
CA ILE A 411 -15.53 -23.25 -44.11
C ILE A 411 -15.76 -24.61 -43.45
N GLU A 412 -15.28 -25.66 -44.10
CA GLU A 412 -15.48 -27.05 -43.70
C GLU A 412 -14.31 -27.93 -44.12
N GLY A 413 -14.23 -29.14 -43.54
CA GLY A 413 -13.14 -30.09 -43.75
C GLY A 413 -12.45 -30.45 -42.44
N LYS A 414 -11.71 -31.56 -42.43
CA LYS A 414 -11.10 -32.14 -41.21
C LYS A 414 -10.31 -31.13 -40.37
N CYS A 415 -9.68 -30.16 -41.03
CA CYS A 415 -8.91 -29.08 -40.40
C CYS A 415 -9.74 -27.94 -39.80
N TYR A 416 -10.97 -27.75 -40.28
CA TYR A 416 -11.72 -26.51 -40.16
C TYR A 416 -13.15 -26.68 -39.66
N ASP A 417 -13.63 -27.91 -39.45
CA ASP A 417 -14.99 -28.20 -38.99
C ASP A 417 -15.34 -27.50 -37.66
N TRP A 418 -14.34 -27.16 -36.85
CA TRP A 418 -14.51 -26.41 -35.61
C TRP A 418 -14.83 -24.92 -35.79
N ILE A 419 -14.59 -24.36 -36.99
CA ILE A 419 -14.75 -22.93 -37.27
C ILE A 419 -16.22 -22.55 -37.37
N GLY A 420 -17.03 -23.32 -38.10
CA GLY A 420 -18.47 -23.08 -38.25
C GLY A 420 -18.83 -21.68 -38.77
N LYS A 421 -17.99 -21.10 -39.63
CA LYS A 421 -18.23 -19.82 -40.34
C LYS A 421 -18.22 -20.04 -41.85
N SER A 422 -18.61 -19.00 -42.58
CA SER A 422 -18.53 -18.93 -44.03
C SER A 422 -17.85 -17.63 -44.45
N ILE A 423 -17.25 -17.63 -45.64
CA ILE A 423 -16.78 -16.42 -46.30
C ILE A 423 -17.72 -16.06 -47.45
N THR A 424 -17.69 -14.80 -47.86
CA THR A 424 -18.35 -14.32 -49.08
C THR A 424 -17.30 -14.10 -50.15
N VAL A 425 -17.53 -14.64 -51.34
CA VAL A 425 -16.66 -14.43 -52.49
C VAL A 425 -16.71 -12.94 -52.88
N SER A 426 -15.56 -12.31 -52.93
CA SER A 426 -15.40 -10.89 -53.25
C SER A 426 -14.11 -10.69 -54.04
N PHE A 427 -14.20 -10.18 -55.27
CA PHE A 427 -13.06 -9.89 -56.13
C PHE A 427 -13.25 -8.68 -57.04
#